data_AF-A0A2A9FGC6-F1
#
_entry.id   AF-A0A2A9FGC6-F1
#
_cell.length_a   1.000
_cell.length_b   1.000
_cell.length_c   1.000
_cell.angle_alpha   90.00
_cell.angle_beta   90.00
_cell.angle_gamma   90.00
#
_symmetry.space_group_name_H-M   'P 1'
#
loop_
_entity.id
_entity.type
_entity.pdbx_description
1 polymer ?
#
loop_
_entity_poly.entity_id
_entity_poly.type
_entity_poly.pdbx_seq_one_letter_code
_entity_poly.pdbx_strand_id
1 'polypeptide(L)' 'MGKKHPDDPRAVVRKLMKKGKVKKKCCRSKSRCGKCPVLALKKAKQAA' A
#
# COMPACT_ATOMS: atom_id res chain seq x y z
N MET A 1 16.91 13.26 6.84
CA MET A 1 15.60 12.57 6.70
C MET A 1 15.06 12.85 5.30
N GLY A 2 15.10 11.86 4.40
CA GLY A 2 14.81 12.07 2.97
C GLY A 2 13.42 12.68 2.72
N LYS A 3 13.37 13.67 1.82
CA LYS A 3 12.16 14.41 1.43
C LYS A 3 11.07 13.42 1.03
N LYS A 4 10.05 13.25 1.88
CA LYS A 4 8.87 12.44 1.56
C LYS A 4 8.04 13.27 0.59
N HIS A 5 8.17 12.98 -0.71
CA HIS A 5 7.31 13.61 -1.69
C HIS A 5 5.84 13.26 -1.36
N PRO A 6 4.93 14.24 -1.41
CA PRO A 6 3.51 14.01 -1.13
C PRO A 6 2.89 12.99 -2.09
N ASP A 7 3.45 12.86 -3.29
CA ASP A 7 3.00 11.96 -4.36
C ASP A 7 3.67 10.59 -4.35
N ASP A 8 4.46 10.28 -3.32
CA ASP A 8 5.16 9.00 -3.26
C ASP A 8 4.12 7.86 -3.09
N PRO A 9 3.97 6.93 -4.05
CA PRO A 9 2.96 5.88 -3.97
C PRO A 9 3.14 5.00 -2.72
N ARG A 10 4.36 4.97 -2.16
CA ARG A 10 4.67 4.31 -0.88
C ARG A 10 4.01 5.03 0.31
N ALA A 11 3.90 6.36 0.28
CA ALA A 11 3.25 7.14 1.33
C ALA A 11 1.73 6.87 1.36
N VAL A 12 1.11 6.76 0.19
CA VAL A 12 -0.30 6.37 0.05
C VAL A 12 -0.54 4.97 0.64
N VAL A 13 0.30 4.00 0.28
CA VAL A 13 0.20 2.63 0.83
C VAL A 13 0.39 2.62 2.35
N ARG A 14 1.34 3.40 2.90
CA ARG A 14 1.51 3.52 4.36
C ARG A 14 0.28 4.13 5.05
N LYS A 15 -0.38 5.12 4.43
CA LYS A 15 -1.63 5.70 4.94
C LYS A 15 -2.76 4.67 4.93
N LEU A 16 -2.85 3.86 3.88
CA LEU A 16 -3.84 2.77 3.77
C LEU A 16 -3.55 1.63 4.76
N MET A 17 -2.28 1.34 5.05
CA MET A 17 -1.89 0.41 6.11
C MET A 17 -2.30 0.92 7.48
N LYS A 18 -2.04 2.19 7.79
CA LYS A 18 -2.47 2.82 9.05
C LYS A 18 -3.99 2.78 9.23
N LYS A 19 -4.74 2.95 8.14
CA LYS A 19 -6.21 2.85 8.12
C LYS A 19 -6.75 1.41 8.18
N GLY A 20 -5.89 0.39 8.30
CA GLY A 20 -6.30 -1.02 8.33
C GLY A 20 -6.84 -1.57 7.00
N LYS A 21 -6.80 -0.78 5.93
CA LYS A 21 -7.25 -1.18 4.57
C LYS A 21 -6.23 -2.08 3.88
N VAL A 22 -4.95 -1.99 4.24
CA VAL A 22 -3.86 -2.79 3.69
C VAL A 22 -3.11 -3.50 4.82
N LYS A 23 -2.80 -4.79 4.66
CA LYS A 23 -2.01 -5.58 5.61
C LYS A 23 -0.52 -5.24 5.49
N LYS A 24 0.19 -5.33 6.62
CA LYS A 24 1.64 -5.07 6.71
C LYS A 24 2.49 -6.14 6.01
N LYS A 25 1.99 -7.37 5.91
CA LYS A 25 2.63 -8.51 5.22
C LYS A 25 1.80 -8.94 4.01
N CYS A 26 2.47 -9.40 2.95
CA CYS A 26 1.83 -10.02 1.80
C CYS A 26 1.02 -11.24 2.26
N CYS A 27 -0.17 -11.38 1.70
CA CYS A 27 -1.15 -12.40 2.03
C CYS A 27 -0.68 -13.80 1.61
N ARG A 28 -0.73 -14.76 2.55
CA ARG A 28 -0.55 -16.20 2.29
C ARG A 28 -1.85 -16.91 1.88
N SER A 29 -2.96 -16.18 1.73
CA SER A 29 -4.27 -16.76 1.42
C SER A 29 -5.09 -15.85 0.49
N LYS A 30 -5.91 -16.45 -0.38
CA LYS A 30 -6.72 -15.75 -1.40
C LYS A 30 -7.61 -14.66 -0.81
N SER A 31 -8.27 -14.91 0.32
CA SER A 31 -9.14 -13.93 1.00
C SER A 31 -8.38 -12.71 1.53
N ARG A 32 -7.07 -12.84 1.78
CA ARG A 32 -6.22 -11.72 2.23
C ARG A 32 -5.60 -10.94 1.06
N CYS A 33 -5.73 -11.41 -0.18
CA CYS A 33 -5.24 -10.72 -1.38
C CYS A 33 -5.88 -9.35 -1.60
N GLY A 34 -7.15 -9.16 -1.22
CA GLY A 34 -7.83 -7.86 -1.33
C GLY A 34 -7.18 -6.74 -0.50
N LYS A 35 -6.42 -7.09 0.55
CA LYS A 35 -5.68 -6.15 1.42
C LYS A 35 -4.16 -6.24 1.19
N CYS A 36 -3.71 -6.80 0.07
CA CYS A 36 -2.30 -7.04 -0.19
C CYS A 36 -1.52 -5.74 -0.40
N PRO A 37 -0.39 -5.54 0.30
CA PRO A 37 0.44 -4.35 0.13
C PRO A 37 1.04 -4.21 -1.26
N VAL A 38 1.33 -5.31 -1.95
CA VAL A 38 1.87 -5.29 -3.32
C VAL A 38 0.83 -4.81 -4.34
N LEU A 39 -0.41 -5.31 -4.23
CA LEU A 39 -1.51 -4.85 -5.08
C LEU A 39 -1.84 -3.38 -4.82
N ALA A 40 -1.85 -2.96 -3.55
CA ALA A 40 -2.04 -1.56 -3.19
C ALA A 40 -0.92 -0.66 -3.76
N LEU A 41 0.32 -1.13 -3.76
CA LEU A 41 1.45 -0.40 -4.32
C LEU A 41 1.41 -0.33 -5.85
N LYS A 42 0.94 -1.39 -6.52
CA LYS A 42 0.69 -1.37 -7.96
C LYS A 42 -0.41 -0.38 -8.35
N LYS A 43 -1.53 -0.38 -7.62
CA LYS A 43 -2.62 0.59 -7.81
C LYS A 43 -2.19 2.02 -7.54
N ALA A 44 -1.42 2.26 -6.47
CA ALA A 44 -0.93 3.59 -6.14
C ALA A 44 0.08 4.11 -7.19
N LYS A 45 0.90 3.23 -7.78
CA LYS A 45 1.79 3.57 -8.89
C LYS A 45 1.06 3.84 -10.21
N GLN A 46 -0.08 3.19 -10.45
CA GLN A 46 -0.90 3.43 -11.64
C GLN A 46 -1.78 4.69 -11.52
N ALA A 47 -2.02 5.14 -10.29
CA ALA A 47 -2.82 6.33 -9.98
C ALA A 47 -1.98 7.59 -9.72
N ALA A 48 -0.64 7.45 -9.77
CA ALA A 48 0.34 8.54 -9.72
C ALA A 48 0.85 8.79 -11.12
#